data_AF-A0A1V5BZ83-F1
#
_entry.id   AF-A0A1V5BZ83-F1
#
_cell.length_a   1.000
_cell.length_b   1.000
_cell.length_c   1.000
_cell.angle_alpha   90.00
_cell.angle_beta   90.00
_cell.angle_gamma   90.00
#
_symmetry.space_group_name_H-M   'P 1'
#
loop_
_entity.id
_entity.type
_entity.pdbx_description
1 polymer ?
#
loop_
_entity_poly.entity_id
_entity_poly.type
_entity_poly.pdbx_seq_one_letter_code
_entity_poly.pdbx_strand_id
1 'polypeptide(L)'
;MDYELNRTEAYHVNQLSTLGWELTVCNALYPPRTPLRKLLERDDSYGHLLYDYLCRLMPMADIKEVLEVGGGYGYLMRDFLDRNRSLRPCMLDISPFLLERQKESLEGHEATFRRENFLETDPALLAGFDMAILNENLGDFPTLINLSPELFQPSTPTDDSNLRRVFDFFERYNFERPESGLFNFNIGAIEALEKICASGIPYVYLGEHSCEAAVPEHLQPMIHVDSQGTPERIALKGHDEYSIKMSYLEKVAHTFHYTSTRGSFADFIPITFTDRLWFILRSQGRYGDEDEMICQFVEDLYKYEYLVLTRQ
;
A
#
# COMPACT_ATOMS: atom_id res chain seq x y z
N MET A 1 -3.30 -4.94 29.67
CA MET A 1 -2.26 -4.74 28.65
C MET A 1 -2.61 -3.44 27.98
N ASP A 2 -1.65 -2.52 27.92
CA ASP A 2 -1.88 -1.14 27.49
C ASP A 2 -1.78 -1.00 25.95
N TYR A 3 -1.90 -2.10 25.21
CA TYR A 3 -1.97 -2.17 23.75
C TYR A 3 -2.56 -3.52 23.31
N GLU A 4 -2.94 -3.63 22.03
CA GLU A 4 -3.35 -4.89 21.38
C GLU A 4 -2.56 -5.08 20.07
N LEU A 5 -2.33 -6.34 19.67
CA LEU A 5 -1.71 -6.66 18.38
C LEU A 5 -2.80 -7.09 17.39
N ASN A 6 -3.16 -6.19 16.46
CA ASN A 6 -4.04 -6.49 15.35
C ASN A 6 -3.31 -7.37 14.31
N ARG A 7 -3.99 -8.40 13.79
CA ARG A 7 -3.49 -9.33 12.77
C ARG A 7 -4.61 -9.73 11.82
N THR A 8 -4.33 -9.72 10.53
CA THR A 8 -5.30 -10.16 9.49
C THR A 8 -5.01 -11.57 8.97
N GLU A 9 -3.88 -12.18 9.34
CA GLU A 9 -3.41 -13.50 8.87
C GLU A 9 -4.51 -14.58 8.86
N ALA A 10 -5.26 -14.71 9.96
CA ALA A 10 -6.31 -15.70 10.09
C ALA A 10 -7.48 -15.46 9.11
N TYR A 11 -7.77 -14.21 8.76
CA TYR A 11 -8.77 -13.85 7.76
C TYR A 11 -8.31 -14.26 6.36
N HIS A 12 -7.11 -13.85 5.91
CA HIS A 12 -6.63 -14.16 4.56
C HIS A 12 -6.42 -15.65 4.31
N VAL A 13 -6.01 -16.41 5.33
CA VAL A 13 -5.76 -17.85 5.21
C VAL A 13 -7.06 -18.66 5.22
N ASN A 14 -8.03 -18.29 6.06
CA ASN A 14 -9.17 -19.19 6.37
C ASN A 14 -10.54 -18.67 5.93
N GLN A 15 -10.71 -17.36 5.77
CA GLN A 15 -12.04 -16.74 5.63
C GLN A 15 -12.21 -16.00 4.30
N LEU A 16 -11.12 -15.45 3.75
CA LEU A 16 -11.17 -14.68 2.52
C LEU A 16 -11.63 -15.55 1.35
N SER A 17 -12.68 -15.08 0.68
CA SER A 17 -13.31 -15.74 -0.48
C SER A 17 -13.61 -14.78 -1.62
N THR A 18 -13.38 -13.48 -1.42
CA THR A 18 -13.49 -12.41 -2.42
C THR A 18 -12.97 -11.10 -1.83
N LEU A 19 -12.32 -10.26 -2.65
CA LEU A 19 -12.03 -8.85 -2.36
C LEU A 19 -13.21 -7.95 -2.75
N GLY A 20 -14.34 -8.48 -3.20
CA GLY A 20 -15.49 -7.67 -3.64
C GLY A 20 -16.11 -6.78 -2.56
N TRP A 21 -15.67 -6.90 -1.31
CA TRP A 21 -16.05 -6.02 -0.19
C TRP A 21 -14.99 -4.96 0.13
N GLU A 22 -13.82 -5.07 -0.49
CA GLU A 22 -12.61 -4.26 -0.32
C GLU A 22 -12.23 -3.72 -1.71
N LEU A 23 -12.96 -2.70 -2.16
CA LEU A 23 -12.75 -2.13 -3.49
C LEU A 23 -11.51 -1.23 -3.48
N THR A 24 -10.34 -1.85 -3.72
CA THR A 24 -9.08 -1.14 -3.94
C THR A 24 -9.10 -0.26 -5.19
N VAL A 25 -8.25 0.77 -5.25
CA VAL A 25 -8.12 1.63 -6.43
C VAL A 25 -7.71 0.80 -7.64
N CYS A 26 -6.80 -0.15 -7.44
CA CYS A 26 -6.38 -1.11 -8.46
C CYS A 26 -7.57 -1.92 -9.03
N ASN A 27 -8.42 -2.48 -8.16
CA ASN A 27 -9.60 -3.25 -8.57
C ASN A 27 -10.66 -2.37 -9.26
N ALA A 28 -10.85 -1.14 -8.77
CA ALA A 28 -11.84 -0.20 -9.29
C ALA A 28 -11.56 0.22 -10.74
N LEU A 29 -10.28 0.34 -11.10
CA LEU A 29 -9.84 0.77 -12.43
C LEU A 29 -9.53 -0.38 -13.38
N TYR A 30 -9.58 -1.65 -12.94
CA TYR A 30 -9.29 -2.76 -13.84
C TYR A 30 -10.36 -2.96 -14.93
N PRO A 31 -11.67 -3.06 -14.62
CA PRO A 31 -12.68 -3.22 -15.67
C PRO A 31 -12.77 -1.96 -16.55
N PRO A 32 -12.80 -2.11 -17.90
CA PRO A 32 -12.90 -0.96 -18.79
C PRO A 32 -14.31 -0.36 -18.75
N ARG A 33 -14.43 0.92 -19.14
CA ARG A 33 -15.71 1.63 -19.34
C ARG A 33 -16.59 1.78 -18.10
N THR A 34 -16.05 1.60 -16.90
CA THR A 34 -16.74 1.96 -15.65
C THR A 34 -16.94 3.47 -15.53
N PRO A 35 -17.84 3.96 -14.67
CA PRO A 35 -17.97 5.40 -14.41
C PRO A 35 -16.65 6.06 -13.98
N LEU A 36 -15.84 5.35 -13.17
CA LEU A 36 -14.55 5.84 -12.69
C LEU A 36 -13.54 6.01 -13.82
N ARG A 37 -13.46 5.03 -14.73
CA ARG A 37 -12.58 5.08 -15.92
C ARG A 37 -12.88 6.25 -16.86
N LYS A 38 -14.14 6.72 -16.90
CA LYS A 38 -14.54 7.90 -17.71
C LYS A 38 -14.08 9.22 -17.11
N LEU A 39 -13.66 9.26 -15.85
CA LEU A 39 -13.10 10.45 -15.22
C LEU A 39 -11.64 10.68 -15.61
N LEU A 40 -10.94 9.63 -16.01
CA LEU A 40 -9.51 9.68 -16.26
C LEU A 40 -9.21 10.47 -17.54
N GLU A 41 -8.13 11.25 -17.54
CA GLU A 41 -7.61 11.88 -18.77
C GLU A 41 -7.23 10.82 -19.82
N ARG A 42 -6.73 9.68 -19.33
CA ARG A 42 -6.48 8.49 -20.12
C ARG A 42 -7.32 7.35 -19.58
N ASP A 43 -8.23 6.84 -20.41
CA ASP A 43 -9.03 5.64 -20.13
C ASP A 43 -8.09 4.41 -20.10
N ASP A 44 -7.27 4.30 -19.05
CA ASP A 44 -6.38 3.17 -18.78
C ASP A 44 -6.46 2.62 -17.34
N SER A 45 -5.94 1.41 -17.13
CA SER A 45 -6.04 0.71 -15.85
C SER A 45 -4.96 1.22 -14.90
N TYR A 46 -5.15 0.95 -13.60
CA TYR A 46 -4.19 1.31 -12.57
C TYR A 46 -2.77 0.85 -12.91
N GLY A 47 -2.59 -0.43 -13.27
CA GLY A 47 -1.26 -0.99 -13.52
C GLY A 47 -0.58 -0.38 -14.74
N HIS A 48 -1.32 -0.08 -15.81
CA HIS A 48 -0.77 0.62 -16.97
C HIS A 48 -0.36 2.06 -16.68
N LEU A 49 -1.18 2.79 -15.92
CA LEU A 49 -0.88 4.16 -15.50
C LEU A 49 0.36 4.19 -14.59
N LEU A 50 0.40 3.29 -13.62
CA LEU A 50 1.54 3.14 -12.71
C LEU A 50 2.82 2.74 -13.46
N TYR A 51 2.78 1.75 -14.36
CA TYR A 51 3.95 1.33 -15.12
C TYR A 51 4.59 2.50 -15.90
N ASP A 52 3.76 3.27 -16.61
CA ASP A 52 4.22 4.44 -17.38
C ASP A 52 4.79 5.54 -16.47
N TYR A 53 4.22 5.71 -15.28
CA TYR A 53 4.75 6.63 -14.28
C TYR A 53 6.11 6.17 -13.74
N LEU A 54 6.24 4.89 -13.38
CA LEU A 54 7.49 4.32 -12.88
C LEU A 54 8.62 4.38 -13.91
N CYS A 55 8.32 4.32 -15.21
CA CYS A 55 9.33 4.52 -16.27
C CYS A 55 10.06 5.88 -16.18
N ARG A 56 9.48 6.87 -15.49
CA ARG A 56 10.11 8.18 -15.25
C ARG A 56 11.06 8.17 -14.06
N LEU A 57 10.93 7.21 -13.16
CA LEU A 57 11.63 7.13 -11.89
C LEU A 57 12.69 6.02 -11.86
N MET A 58 12.49 4.96 -12.64
CA MET A 58 13.36 3.78 -12.70
C MET A 58 13.38 3.16 -14.10
N PRO A 59 14.43 2.40 -14.45
CA PRO A 59 14.58 1.80 -15.77
C PRO A 59 13.70 0.56 -15.94
N MET A 60 12.37 0.73 -15.98
CA MET A 60 11.37 -0.36 -16.06
C MET A 60 11.58 -1.32 -17.25
N ALA A 61 12.25 -0.89 -18.31
CA ALA A 61 12.58 -1.72 -19.46
C ALA A 61 13.69 -2.76 -19.14
N ASP A 62 14.58 -2.44 -18.20
CA ASP A 62 15.72 -3.27 -17.81
C ASP A 62 15.36 -4.25 -16.70
N ILE A 63 14.31 -3.97 -15.92
CA ILE A 63 13.76 -4.86 -14.89
C ILE A 63 13.31 -6.19 -15.53
N LYS A 64 13.62 -7.31 -14.86
CA LYS A 64 13.21 -8.67 -15.24
C LYS A 64 12.55 -9.41 -14.09
N GLU A 65 13.24 -9.57 -12.97
CA GLU A 65 12.74 -10.36 -11.84
C GLU A 65 11.94 -9.44 -10.90
N VAL A 66 10.63 -9.68 -10.78
CA VAL A 66 9.74 -8.83 -9.96
C VAL A 66 9.07 -9.65 -8.88
N LEU A 67 9.17 -9.20 -7.64
CA LEU A 67 8.40 -9.73 -6.52
C LEU A 67 7.16 -8.85 -6.32
N GLU A 68 5.96 -9.43 -6.36
CA GLU A 68 4.76 -8.77 -5.88
C GLU A 68 4.24 -9.51 -4.65
N VAL A 69 4.19 -8.81 -3.52
CA VAL A 69 3.64 -9.34 -2.27
C VAL A 69 2.18 -8.93 -2.20
N GLY A 70 1.29 -9.89 -1.96
CA GLY A 70 -0.15 -9.66 -1.81
C GLY A 70 -0.81 -9.07 -3.06
N GLY A 71 -0.59 -9.66 -4.23
CA GLY A 71 -1.03 -9.10 -5.52
C GLY A 71 -2.55 -9.10 -5.79
N GLY A 72 -3.39 -9.32 -4.77
CA GLY A 72 -4.84 -9.33 -4.89
C GLY A 72 -5.33 -10.30 -5.97
N TYR A 73 -6.11 -9.80 -6.94
CA TYR A 73 -6.55 -10.58 -8.09
C TYR A 73 -5.49 -10.75 -9.21
N GLY A 74 -4.28 -10.20 -9.05
CA GLY A 74 -3.19 -10.28 -10.03
C GLY A 74 -3.28 -9.26 -11.17
N TYR A 75 -4.18 -8.28 -11.05
CA TYR A 75 -4.43 -7.28 -12.10
C TYR A 75 -3.24 -6.35 -12.33
N LEU A 76 -2.57 -5.90 -11.27
CA LEU A 76 -1.39 -5.05 -11.38
C LEU A 76 -0.28 -5.74 -12.19
N MET A 77 0.10 -6.96 -11.79
CA MET A 77 1.12 -7.70 -12.54
C MET A 77 0.73 -7.98 -13.99
N ARG A 78 -0.55 -8.28 -14.22
CA ARG A 78 -1.04 -8.54 -15.59
C ARG A 78 -0.83 -7.33 -16.49
N ASP A 79 -1.19 -6.14 -16.01
CA ASP A 79 -0.98 -4.89 -16.74
C ASP A 79 0.53 -4.59 -16.93
N PHE A 80 1.37 -4.92 -15.94
CA PHE A 80 2.83 -4.80 -16.07
C PHE A 80 3.39 -5.73 -17.15
N LEU A 81 2.90 -6.97 -17.23
CA LEU A 81 3.27 -7.93 -18.28
C LEU A 81 2.78 -7.53 -19.67
N ASP A 82 1.63 -6.85 -19.77
CA ASP A 82 1.15 -6.26 -21.02
C ASP A 82 2.10 -5.16 -21.52
N ARG A 83 2.70 -4.39 -20.61
CA ARG A 83 3.70 -3.34 -20.91
C ARG A 83 5.10 -3.91 -21.17
N ASN A 84 5.49 -4.93 -20.41
CA ASN A 84 6.78 -5.58 -20.51
C ASN A 84 6.67 -7.09 -20.34
N ARG A 85 6.56 -7.80 -21.46
CA ARG A 85 6.47 -9.27 -21.51
C ARG A 85 7.74 -10.00 -21.07
N SER A 86 8.85 -9.29 -20.85
CA SER A 86 10.10 -9.90 -20.39
C SER A 86 10.21 -10.00 -18.86
N LEU A 87 9.24 -9.45 -18.14
CA LEU A 87 9.13 -9.62 -16.69
C LEU A 87 8.87 -11.08 -16.34
N ARG A 88 9.46 -11.52 -15.23
CA ARG A 88 9.30 -12.83 -14.61
C ARG A 88 8.83 -12.61 -13.18
N PRO A 89 7.51 -12.48 -12.98
CA PRO A 89 7.00 -12.20 -11.65
C PRO A 89 7.03 -13.42 -10.74
N CYS A 90 7.29 -13.15 -9.46
CA CYS A 90 7.01 -14.01 -8.34
C CYS A 90 5.87 -13.38 -7.55
N MET A 91 4.70 -14.02 -7.60
CA MET A 91 3.54 -13.64 -6.80
C MET A 91 3.65 -14.35 -5.45
N LEU A 92 3.83 -13.59 -4.37
CA LEU A 92 3.89 -14.11 -3.00
C LEU A 92 2.64 -13.68 -2.25
N ASP A 93 1.81 -14.64 -1.85
CA ASP A 93 0.55 -14.36 -1.18
C ASP A 93 0.31 -15.34 -0.03
N ILE A 94 -0.23 -14.85 1.09
CA ILE A 94 -0.59 -15.71 2.22
C ILE A 94 -1.94 -16.42 1.96
N SER A 95 -2.80 -15.81 1.14
CA SER A 95 -4.13 -16.32 0.85
C SER A 95 -4.09 -17.39 -0.24
N PRO A 96 -4.53 -18.63 0.03
CA PRO A 96 -4.68 -19.64 -1.02
C PRO A 96 -5.71 -19.22 -2.06
N PHE A 97 -6.76 -18.50 -1.66
CA PHE A 97 -7.81 -18.05 -2.59
C PHE A 97 -7.27 -17.03 -3.60
N LEU A 98 -6.57 -15.99 -3.13
CA LEU A 98 -6.01 -14.97 -4.02
C LEU A 98 -4.91 -15.54 -4.91
N LEU A 99 -4.07 -16.44 -4.38
CA LEU A 99 -3.03 -17.06 -5.19
C LEU A 99 -3.60 -17.88 -6.36
N GLU A 100 -4.74 -18.56 -6.19
CA GLU A 100 -5.42 -19.21 -7.32
C GLU A 100 -5.97 -18.18 -8.32
N ARG A 101 -6.52 -17.05 -7.86
CA ARG A 101 -6.96 -15.96 -8.75
C ARG A 101 -5.81 -15.32 -9.52
N GLN A 102 -4.65 -15.17 -8.90
CA GLN A 102 -3.45 -14.65 -9.56
C GLN A 102 -2.97 -15.62 -10.66
N LYS A 103 -3.03 -16.95 -10.42
CA LYS A 103 -2.73 -17.95 -11.45
C LYS A 103 -3.69 -17.87 -12.64
N GLU A 104 -4.98 -17.68 -12.38
CA GLU A 104 -6.00 -17.47 -13.42
C GLU A 104 -5.71 -16.19 -14.21
N SER A 105 -5.43 -15.08 -13.52
CA SER A 105 -5.18 -13.77 -14.15
C SER A 105 -3.90 -13.75 -14.99
N LEU A 106 -2.87 -14.49 -14.59
CA LEU A 106 -1.57 -14.55 -15.27
C LEU A 106 -1.40 -15.78 -16.17
N GLU A 107 -2.50 -16.47 -16.49
CA GLU A 107 -2.45 -17.64 -17.38
C GLU A 107 -1.81 -17.28 -18.73
N GLY A 108 -0.84 -18.10 -19.16
CA GLY A 108 -0.08 -17.87 -20.39
C GLY A 108 1.18 -17.02 -20.24
N HIS A 109 1.46 -16.50 -19.04
CA HIS A 109 2.71 -15.80 -18.72
C HIS A 109 3.65 -16.66 -17.86
N GLU A 110 4.96 -16.39 -17.95
CA GLU A 110 5.98 -17.05 -17.12
C GLU A 110 6.01 -16.40 -15.72
N ALA A 111 5.13 -16.87 -14.83
CA ALA A 111 5.01 -16.41 -13.45
C ALA A 111 5.25 -17.54 -12.45
N THR A 112 5.87 -17.22 -11.31
CA THR A 112 6.02 -18.12 -10.16
C THR A 112 5.08 -17.69 -9.04
N PHE A 113 4.60 -18.66 -8.25
CA PHE A 113 3.58 -18.43 -7.23
C PHE A 113 4.00 -19.10 -5.92
N ARG A 114 3.99 -18.35 -4.82
CA ARG A 114 4.42 -18.81 -3.50
C ARG A 114 3.35 -18.51 -2.46
N ARG A 115 2.87 -19.56 -1.79
CA ARG A 115 1.91 -19.43 -0.69
C ARG A 115 2.64 -19.31 0.64
N GLU A 116 2.95 -18.09 1.07
CA GLU A 116 3.79 -17.83 2.23
C GLU A 116 3.36 -16.57 2.99
N ASN A 117 3.62 -16.55 4.30
CA ASN A 117 3.58 -15.32 5.06
C ASN A 117 4.87 -14.53 4.78
N PHE A 118 4.76 -13.36 4.14
CA PHE A 118 5.91 -12.56 3.77
C PHE A 118 6.83 -12.21 4.96
N LEU A 119 6.25 -11.95 6.14
CA LEU A 119 7.02 -11.64 7.35
C LEU A 119 7.81 -12.86 7.87
N GLU A 120 7.43 -14.07 7.50
CA GLU A 120 8.12 -15.32 7.84
C GLU A 120 9.01 -15.85 6.71
N THR A 121 8.88 -15.32 5.48
CA THR A 121 9.72 -15.72 4.34
C THR A 121 11.20 -15.46 4.62
N ASP A 122 12.03 -16.44 4.27
CA ASP A 122 13.49 -16.37 4.38
C ASP A 122 14.04 -15.21 3.53
N PRO A 123 14.76 -14.23 4.12
CA PRO A 123 15.36 -13.13 3.38
C PRO A 123 16.28 -13.56 2.23
N ALA A 124 16.91 -14.74 2.31
CA ALA A 124 17.75 -15.26 1.23
C ALA A 124 16.97 -15.48 -0.07
N LEU A 125 15.65 -15.67 0.01
CA LEU A 125 14.78 -15.88 -1.13
C LEU A 125 14.30 -14.57 -1.77
N LEU A 126 14.61 -13.43 -1.16
CA LEU A 126 14.39 -12.10 -1.73
C LEU A 126 15.60 -11.63 -2.53
N ALA A 127 16.74 -12.31 -2.40
CA ALA A 127 17.92 -12.00 -3.18
C ALA A 127 17.68 -12.29 -4.67
N GLY A 128 18.09 -11.36 -5.53
CA GLY A 128 18.05 -11.53 -6.99
C GLY A 128 16.79 -10.98 -7.68
N PHE A 129 15.83 -10.43 -6.94
CA PHE A 129 14.78 -9.60 -7.54
C PHE A 129 15.33 -8.22 -7.90
N ASP A 130 14.92 -7.72 -9.07
CA ASP A 130 15.20 -6.35 -9.50
C ASP A 130 14.21 -5.36 -8.86
N MET A 131 12.98 -5.81 -8.63
CA MET A 131 11.91 -4.96 -8.10
C MET A 131 11.03 -5.69 -7.09
N ALA A 132 10.61 -4.98 -6.04
CA ALA A 132 9.54 -5.40 -5.13
C ALA A 132 8.34 -4.46 -5.21
N ILE A 133 7.13 -5.01 -5.21
CA ILE A 133 5.85 -4.29 -5.26
C ILE A 133 5.00 -4.71 -4.06
N LEU A 134 4.54 -3.72 -3.30
CA LEU A 134 3.58 -3.87 -2.20
C LEU A 134 2.50 -2.80 -2.40
N ASN A 135 1.39 -3.19 -3.01
CA ASN A 135 0.34 -2.26 -3.40
C ASN A 135 -0.95 -2.60 -2.67
N GLU A 136 -1.42 -1.68 -1.83
CA GLU A 136 -2.68 -1.76 -1.07
C GLU A 136 -2.74 -3.04 -0.23
N ASN A 137 -1.67 -3.33 0.51
CA ASN A 137 -1.56 -4.49 1.40
C ASN A 137 -0.68 -4.25 2.64
N LEU A 138 -0.09 -3.07 2.80
CA LEU A 138 0.74 -2.77 3.97
C LEU A 138 -0.13 -2.57 5.20
N GLY A 139 -1.36 -2.08 5.02
CA GLY A 139 -2.35 -1.90 6.08
C GLY A 139 -2.80 -3.20 6.75
N ASP A 140 -2.68 -4.33 6.04
CA ASP A 140 -2.98 -5.69 6.54
C ASP A 140 -1.92 -6.24 7.49
N PHE A 141 -0.69 -5.73 7.41
CA PHE A 141 0.37 -6.25 8.24
C PHE A 141 0.14 -5.95 9.73
N PRO A 142 0.69 -6.79 10.63
CA PRO A 142 0.47 -6.65 12.06
C PRO A 142 0.69 -5.22 12.56
N THR A 143 -0.27 -4.73 13.33
CA THR A 143 -0.27 -3.36 13.87
C THR A 143 -0.49 -3.42 15.38
N LEU A 144 0.37 -2.72 16.12
CA LEU A 144 0.20 -2.54 17.55
C LEU A 144 -0.70 -1.33 17.77
N ILE A 145 -1.85 -1.55 18.40
CA ILE A 145 -2.90 -0.54 18.53
C ILE A 145 -3.01 -0.06 19.96
N ASN A 146 -3.42 1.20 20.12
CA ASN A 146 -3.63 1.86 21.40
C ASN A 146 -2.36 2.00 22.27
N LEU A 147 -1.17 2.16 21.66
CA LEU A 147 0.07 2.41 22.40
C LEU A 147 -0.02 3.76 23.12
N SER A 148 0.27 3.77 24.42
CA SER A 148 0.31 4.99 25.21
C SER A 148 1.67 5.70 25.08
N PRO A 149 1.71 7.05 25.01
CA PRO A 149 2.96 7.82 24.96
C PRO A 149 3.89 7.57 26.15
N GLU A 150 3.32 7.24 27.32
CA GLU A 150 4.07 6.93 28.54
C GLU A 150 4.99 5.71 28.38
N LEU A 151 4.67 4.79 27.45
CA LEU A 151 5.52 3.64 27.13
C LEU A 151 6.90 4.07 26.60
N PHE A 152 7.00 5.24 25.97
CA PHE A 152 8.24 5.75 25.38
C PHE A 152 9.10 6.56 26.37
N GLN A 153 8.76 6.60 27.65
CA GLN A 153 9.58 7.27 28.68
C GLN A 153 10.81 6.41 29.06
N PRO A 154 11.99 7.00 29.39
CA PRO A 154 13.29 6.31 29.53
C PRO A 154 13.41 5.27 30.66
N SER A 155 12.34 4.93 31.35
CA SER A 155 12.36 4.21 32.64
C SER A 155 11.44 2.99 32.68
N THR A 156 10.90 2.55 31.55
CA THR A 156 9.97 1.41 31.49
C THR A 156 10.69 0.16 30.97
N PRO A 157 11.41 -0.61 31.81
CA PRO A 157 11.87 -1.93 31.41
C PRO A 157 10.66 -2.80 31.12
N THR A 158 10.63 -3.42 29.94
CA THR A 158 9.55 -4.31 29.51
C THR A 158 10.10 -5.69 29.16
N ASP A 159 9.39 -6.73 29.59
CA ASP A 159 9.63 -8.12 29.18
C ASP A 159 8.83 -8.52 27.94
N ASP A 160 8.00 -7.61 27.43
CA ASP A 160 7.20 -7.82 26.24
C ASP A 160 8.06 -7.70 24.97
N SER A 161 8.09 -8.78 24.17
CA SER A 161 8.88 -8.85 22.94
C SER A 161 8.42 -7.86 21.87
N ASN A 162 7.13 -7.56 21.77
CA ASN A 162 6.63 -6.60 20.78
C ASN A 162 7.04 -5.18 21.18
N LEU A 163 6.92 -4.82 22.45
CA LEU A 163 7.35 -3.50 22.92
C LEU A 163 8.87 -3.30 22.78
N ARG A 164 9.67 -4.33 23.04
CA ARG A 164 11.12 -4.30 22.75
C ARG A 164 11.39 -3.99 21.28
N ARG A 165 10.71 -4.67 20.36
CA ARG A 165 10.85 -4.43 18.91
C ARG A 165 10.44 -3.01 18.53
N VAL A 166 9.34 -2.49 19.10
CA VAL A 166 8.94 -1.08 18.89
C VAL A 166 10.06 -0.14 19.34
N PHE A 167 10.57 -0.30 20.56
CA PHE A 167 11.63 0.57 21.05
C PHE A 167 12.90 0.48 20.20
N ASP A 168 13.31 -0.74 19.82
CA ASP A 168 14.43 -0.97 18.93
C ASP A 168 14.24 -0.25 17.58
N PHE A 169 13.03 -0.26 16.99
CA PHE A 169 12.75 0.46 15.76
C PHE A 169 12.77 1.97 15.93
N PHE A 170 12.16 2.50 16.98
CA PHE A 170 12.17 3.93 17.25
C PHE A 170 13.58 4.46 17.47
N GLU A 171 14.44 3.70 18.15
CA GLU A 171 15.85 4.06 18.34
C GLU A 171 16.67 3.91 17.04
N ARG A 172 16.56 2.76 16.37
CA ARG A 172 17.33 2.44 15.14
C ARG A 172 17.05 3.42 14.01
N TYR A 173 15.78 3.79 13.83
CA TYR A 173 15.34 4.64 12.73
C TYR A 173 15.07 6.08 13.13
N ASN A 174 15.29 6.43 14.40
CA ASN A 174 15.05 7.76 14.94
C ASN A 174 13.63 8.28 14.59
N PHE A 175 12.63 7.43 14.83
CA PHE A 175 11.24 7.79 14.64
C PHE A 175 10.83 8.86 15.66
N GLU A 176 9.94 9.76 15.23
CA GLU A 176 9.35 10.73 16.13
C GLU A 176 8.42 10.01 17.12
N ARG A 177 8.52 10.34 18.40
CA ARG A 177 7.69 9.70 19.42
C ARG A 177 6.32 10.38 19.47
N PRO A 178 5.22 9.64 19.67
CA PRO A 178 3.92 10.26 19.86
C PRO A 178 3.94 11.14 21.11
N GLU A 179 3.54 12.41 20.99
CA GLU A 179 3.58 13.38 22.10
C GLU A 179 2.35 13.29 23.01
N SER A 180 1.20 12.91 22.45
CA SER A 180 -0.06 12.80 23.18
C SER A 180 -1.04 11.86 22.45
N GLY A 181 -2.06 11.40 23.16
CA GLY A 181 -3.07 10.50 22.61
C GLY A 181 -2.57 9.07 22.41
N LEU A 182 -3.50 8.16 22.13
CA LEU A 182 -3.16 6.79 21.80
C LEU A 182 -2.60 6.73 20.37
N PHE A 183 -1.56 5.92 20.18
CA PHE A 183 -0.86 5.77 18.91
C PHE A 183 -0.96 4.34 18.39
N ASN A 184 -1.14 4.17 17.09
CA ASN A 184 -1.08 2.87 16.43
C ASN A 184 0.23 2.78 15.63
N PHE A 185 0.91 1.64 15.70
CA PHE A 185 2.20 1.44 15.05
C PHE A 185 2.16 0.22 14.14
N ASN A 186 2.29 0.44 12.82
CA ASN A 186 2.31 -0.61 11.80
C ASN A 186 3.63 -1.41 11.83
N ILE A 187 3.86 -2.15 12.92
CA ILE A 187 5.10 -2.88 13.17
C ILE A 187 5.44 -3.83 12.02
N GLY A 188 4.44 -4.49 11.44
CA GLY A 188 4.64 -5.39 10.30
C GLY A 188 5.03 -4.67 9.01
N ALA A 189 4.53 -3.45 8.76
CA ALA A 189 4.94 -2.65 7.60
C ALA A 189 6.40 -2.21 7.71
N ILE A 190 6.85 -1.81 8.92
CA ILE A 190 8.26 -1.49 9.20
C ILE A 190 9.14 -2.72 8.94
N GLU A 191 8.72 -3.89 9.43
CA GLU A 191 9.45 -5.15 9.26
C GLU A 191 9.53 -5.63 7.82
N ALA A 192 8.42 -5.51 7.09
CA ALA A 192 8.36 -5.84 5.68
C ALA A 192 9.35 -5.00 4.88
N LEU A 193 9.36 -3.68 5.10
CA LEU A 193 10.27 -2.79 4.39
C LEU A 193 11.73 -2.99 4.83
N GLU A 194 12.00 -3.15 6.13
CA GLU A 194 13.35 -3.47 6.63
C GLU A 194 13.89 -4.74 5.94
N LYS A 195 13.06 -5.78 5.83
CA LYS A 195 13.41 -7.03 5.15
C LYS A 195 13.75 -6.82 3.67
N ILE A 196 12.91 -6.08 2.94
CA ILE A 196 13.13 -5.76 1.52
C ILE A 196 14.42 -4.97 1.34
N CYS A 197 14.58 -3.87 2.09
CA CYS A 197 15.75 -3.01 1.99
C CYS A 197 17.04 -3.77 2.33
N ALA A 198 17.03 -4.60 3.37
CA ALA A 198 18.15 -5.43 3.78
C ALA A 198 18.53 -6.49 2.74
N SER A 199 17.56 -7.02 1.99
CA SER A 199 17.81 -7.99 0.89
C SER A 199 18.47 -7.36 -0.34
N GLY A 200 18.43 -6.02 -0.45
CA GLY A 200 19.14 -5.27 -1.48
C GLY A 200 18.45 -5.22 -2.84
N ILE A 201 17.14 -5.46 -2.89
CA ILE A 201 16.33 -5.27 -4.10
C ILE A 201 16.44 -3.81 -4.55
N PRO A 202 16.93 -3.51 -5.76
CA PRO A 202 17.31 -2.14 -6.13
C PRO A 202 16.13 -1.19 -6.30
N TYR A 203 14.96 -1.71 -6.69
CA TYR A 203 13.76 -0.89 -6.90
C TYR A 203 12.60 -1.39 -6.04
N VAL A 204 11.90 -0.48 -5.36
CA VAL A 204 10.72 -0.84 -4.56
C VAL A 204 9.60 0.13 -4.87
N TYR A 205 8.40 -0.39 -5.10
CA TYR A 205 7.17 0.39 -5.12
C TYR A 205 6.29 -0.03 -3.95
N LEU A 206 5.87 0.95 -3.16
CA LEU A 206 4.85 0.80 -2.13
C LEU A 206 3.68 1.73 -2.46
N GLY A 207 2.45 1.29 -2.26
CA GLY A 207 1.26 2.15 -2.35
C GLY A 207 0.26 1.77 -1.27
N GLU A 208 -0.23 2.72 -0.49
CA GLU A 208 -1.18 2.45 0.61
C GLU A 208 -1.92 3.71 1.05
N HIS A 209 -3.06 3.55 1.73
CA HIS A 209 -3.70 4.61 2.49
C HIS A 209 -2.72 5.24 3.48
N SER A 210 -2.63 6.56 3.48
CA SER A 210 -1.72 7.28 4.38
C SER A 210 -2.46 8.06 5.45
N CYS A 211 -1.95 8.00 6.68
CA CYS A 211 -2.40 8.90 7.76
C CYS A 211 -1.77 10.30 7.69
N GLU A 212 -0.92 10.54 6.69
CA GLU A 212 -0.22 11.80 6.44
C GLU A 212 -0.67 12.47 5.13
N ALA A 213 -1.61 11.85 4.41
CA ALA A 213 -2.14 12.34 3.16
C ALA A 213 -2.77 13.74 3.31
N ALA A 214 -2.54 14.59 2.31
CA ALA A 214 -3.07 15.95 2.28
C ALA A 214 -3.52 16.33 0.87
N VAL A 215 -4.67 17.02 0.79
CA VAL A 215 -5.20 17.54 -0.47
C VAL A 215 -4.57 18.91 -0.76
N PRO A 216 -4.16 19.20 -2.01
CA PRO A 216 -3.69 20.52 -2.42
C PRO A 216 -4.68 21.64 -2.06
N GLU A 217 -4.20 22.80 -1.61
CA GLU A 217 -5.02 23.90 -1.07
C GLU A 217 -6.22 24.29 -1.97
N HIS A 218 -6.00 24.33 -3.29
CA HIS A 218 -7.05 24.70 -4.26
C HIS A 218 -8.16 23.63 -4.41
N LEU A 219 -7.94 22.39 -3.96
CA LEU A 219 -8.90 21.28 -4.02
C LEU A 219 -9.57 20.97 -2.68
N GLN A 220 -9.00 21.44 -1.56
CA GLN A 220 -9.55 21.25 -0.21
C GLN A 220 -11.03 21.64 -0.03
N PRO A 221 -11.57 22.67 -0.72
CA PRO A 221 -13.00 22.99 -0.61
C PRO A 221 -13.94 21.91 -1.18
N MET A 222 -13.40 20.88 -1.85
CA MET A 222 -14.17 19.94 -2.68
C MET A 222 -13.84 18.48 -2.39
N ILE A 223 -12.61 18.19 -1.94
CA ILE A 223 -12.13 16.84 -1.63
C ILE A 223 -11.83 16.80 -0.13
N HIS A 224 -12.48 15.90 0.59
CA HIS A 224 -12.30 15.76 2.02
C HIS A 224 -11.40 14.56 2.31
N VAL A 225 -10.17 14.86 2.75
CA VAL A 225 -9.25 13.87 3.30
C VAL A 225 -8.95 14.28 4.72
N ASP A 226 -9.38 13.46 5.68
CA ASP A 226 -9.01 13.61 7.08
C ASP A 226 -7.77 12.75 7.36
N SER A 227 -6.74 13.35 7.95
CA SER A 227 -5.46 12.71 8.24
C SER A 227 -4.94 13.27 9.56
N GLN A 228 -4.96 12.44 10.60
CA GLN A 228 -4.55 12.83 11.96
C GLN A 228 -3.04 12.68 12.21
N GLY A 229 -2.26 12.26 11.21
CA GLY A 229 -0.81 12.04 11.33
C GLY A 229 -0.41 10.78 12.11
N THR A 230 -1.39 10.02 12.61
CA THR A 230 -1.26 8.75 13.31
C THR A 230 -2.02 7.67 12.56
N PRO A 231 -1.48 6.44 12.39
CA PRO A 231 -2.18 5.33 11.74
C PRO A 231 -3.62 5.14 12.25
N GLU A 232 -4.58 5.21 11.33
CA GLU A 232 -6.02 5.17 11.57
C GLU A 232 -6.57 3.80 11.20
N ARG A 233 -7.57 3.33 11.97
CA ARG A 233 -8.24 2.06 11.69
C ARG A 233 -9.12 2.18 10.44
N ILE A 234 -8.98 1.23 9.54
CA ILE A 234 -9.86 1.01 8.38
C ILE A 234 -10.63 -0.28 8.65
N ALA A 235 -11.92 -0.12 8.98
CA ALA A 235 -12.76 -1.27 9.31
C ALA A 235 -13.28 -1.96 8.05
N LEU A 236 -12.88 -3.21 7.85
CA LEU A 236 -13.23 -4.01 6.68
C LEU A 236 -14.05 -5.23 7.09
N LYS A 237 -14.44 -6.02 6.09
CA LYS A 237 -15.31 -7.17 6.34
C LYS A 237 -14.52 -8.30 7.00
N GLY A 238 -14.61 -8.38 8.32
CA GLY A 238 -14.10 -9.51 9.10
C GLY A 238 -12.65 -9.34 9.59
N HIS A 239 -12.02 -8.21 9.29
CA HIS A 239 -10.72 -7.80 9.82
C HIS A 239 -10.62 -6.27 9.82
N ASP A 240 -9.54 -5.75 10.41
CA ASP A 240 -9.21 -4.34 10.43
C ASP A 240 -7.83 -4.13 9.83
N GLU A 241 -7.72 -3.16 8.93
CA GLU A 241 -6.46 -2.63 8.43
C GLU A 241 -6.13 -1.31 9.12
N TYR A 242 -4.91 -0.83 8.94
CA TYR A 242 -4.48 0.47 9.45
C TYR A 242 -3.71 1.26 8.40
N SER A 243 -4.12 2.51 8.17
CA SER A 243 -3.40 3.43 7.27
C SER A 243 -1.94 3.61 7.72
N ILE A 244 -1.04 3.94 6.80
CA ILE A 244 0.39 3.95 7.04
C ILE A 244 0.93 5.34 7.31
N LYS A 245 1.87 5.43 8.25
CA LYS A 245 2.73 6.61 8.42
C LYS A 245 3.92 6.53 7.49
N MET A 246 3.77 7.01 6.27
CA MET A 246 4.75 6.88 5.18
C MET A 246 6.13 7.47 5.54
N SER A 247 6.18 8.54 6.34
CA SER A 247 7.44 9.14 6.81
C SER A 247 8.32 8.17 7.61
N TYR A 248 7.73 7.16 8.27
CA TYR A 248 8.51 6.13 8.96
C TYR A 248 9.12 5.14 7.97
N LEU A 249 8.38 4.77 6.92
CA LEU A 249 8.90 3.93 5.84
C LEU A 249 10.06 4.61 5.11
N GLU A 250 9.98 5.92 4.87
CA GLU A 250 11.09 6.70 4.31
C GLU A 250 12.34 6.66 5.21
N LYS A 251 12.18 6.85 6.53
CA LYS A 251 13.29 6.74 7.50
C LYS A 251 13.94 5.35 7.49
N VAL A 252 13.16 4.27 7.41
CA VAL A 252 13.69 2.91 7.25
C VAL A 252 14.52 2.81 5.97
N ALA A 253 13.94 3.18 4.82
CA ALA A 253 14.60 3.09 3.52
C ALA A 253 15.93 3.88 3.48
N HIS A 254 15.97 5.08 4.06
CA HIS A 254 17.17 5.91 4.12
C HIS A 254 18.29 5.30 4.96
N THR A 255 17.98 4.61 6.05
CA THR A 255 18.97 3.87 6.84
C THR A 255 19.66 2.77 6.01
N PHE A 256 18.97 2.22 5.00
CA PHE A 256 19.54 1.27 4.04
C PHE A 256 20.07 1.91 2.76
N HIS A 257 20.27 3.24 2.75
CA HIS A 257 20.81 4.00 1.62
C HIS A 257 19.96 4.02 0.35
N TYR A 258 18.64 3.85 0.49
CA TYR A 258 17.72 4.13 -0.60
C TYR A 258 17.42 5.63 -0.68
N THR A 259 17.24 6.11 -1.90
CA THR A 259 16.55 7.38 -2.15
C THR A 259 15.06 7.12 -2.27
N SER A 260 14.23 8.10 -1.88
CA SER A 260 12.78 8.00 -1.92
C SER A 260 12.18 9.05 -2.84
N THR A 261 11.09 8.68 -3.52
CA THR A 261 10.13 9.60 -4.14
C THR A 261 8.76 9.22 -3.62
N ARG A 262 8.09 10.18 -2.97
CA ARG A 262 6.76 10.03 -2.37
C ARG A 262 5.79 10.99 -3.03
N GLY A 263 4.53 10.57 -3.16
CA GLY A 263 3.46 11.40 -3.68
C GLY A 263 2.11 10.72 -3.56
N SER A 264 1.09 11.32 -4.16
CA SER A 264 -0.29 10.85 -4.11
C SER A 264 -0.60 9.97 -5.33
N PHE A 265 -1.56 9.05 -5.22
CA PHE A 265 -2.01 8.30 -6.40
C PHE A 265 -2.54 9.21 -7.53
N ALA A 266 -3.00 10.42 -7.20
CA ALA A 266 -3.36 11.44 -8.18
C ALA A 266 -2.19 11.88 -9.09
N ASP A 267 -0.93 11.65 -8.72
CA ASP A 267 0.23 12.01 -9.53
C ASP A 267 0.40 11.12 -10.77
N PHE A 268 -0.14 9.90 -10.73
CA PHE A 268 -0.08 8.94 -11.85
C PHE A 268 -1.46 8.51 -12.37
N ILE A 269 -2.53 8.86 -11.67
CA ILE A 269 -3.92 8.65 -12.10
C ILE A 269 -4.55 10.01 -12.41
N PRO A 270 -4.27 10.59 -13.60
CA PRO A 270 -4.76 11.92 -13.93
C PRO A 270 -6.27 11.91 -14.18
N ILE A 271 -7.00 12.81 -13.51
CA ILE A 271 -8.44 12.98 -13.64
C ILE A 271 -8.80 14.29 -14.36
N THR A 272 -9.82 14.22 -15.21
CA THR A 272 -10.35 15.39 -15.92
C THR A 272 -11.45 16.06 -15.08
N PHE A 273 -11.15 17.24 -14.54
CA PHE A 273 -12.09 18.04 -13.77
C PHE A 273 -13.13 18.75 -14.66
N THR A 274 -14.20 18.03 -14.98
CA THR A 274 -15.37 18.56 -15.71
C THR A 274 -16.36 19.28 -14.79
N ASP A 275 -17.26 20.10 -15.35
CA ASP A 275 -18.37 20.72 -14.60
C ASP A 275 -19.23 19.68 -13.86
N ARG A 276 -19.40 18.49 -14.46
CA ARG A 276 -20.10 17.37 -13.81
C ARG A 276 -19.35 16.89 -12.58
N LEU A 277 -18.04 16.66 -12.70
CA LEU A 277 -17.23 16.22 -11.56
C LEU A 277 -17.22 17.28 -10.46
N TRP A 278 -17.11 18.55 -10.83
CA TRP A 278 -17.20 19.65 -9.86
C TRP A 278 -18.53 19.68 -9.11
N PHE A 279 -19.64 19.43 -9.81
CA PHE A 279 -20.95 19.32 -9.18
C PHE A 279 -20.99 18.15 -8.19
N ILE A 280 -20.54 16.97 -8.61
CA ILE A 280 -20.52 15.76 -7.78
C ILE A 280 -19.72 16.00 -6.49
N LEU A 281 -18.48 16.47 -6.61
CA LEU A 281 -17.61 16.74 -5.46
C LEU A 281 -18.23 17.79 -4.53
N ARG A 282 -18.76 18.91 -5.05
CA ARG A 282 -19.41 19.92 -4.19
C ARG A 282 -20.68 19.41 -3.50
N SER A 283 -21.39 18.49 -4.14
CA SER A 283 -22.57 17.85 -3.57
C SER A 283 -22.25 16.70 -2.61
N GLN A 284 -20.98 16.28 -2.54
CA GLN A 284 -20.50 15.16 -1.73
C GLN A 284 -21.25 13.86 -2.05
N GLY A 285 -21.47 13.59 -3.34
CA GLY A 285 -22.07 12.33 -3.81
C GLY A 285 -23.54 12.12 -3.45
N ARG A 286 -24.21 13.09 -2.80
CA ARG A 286 -25.54 12.92 -2.17
C ARG A 286 -26.69 12.63 -3.12
N TYR A 287 -26.48 12.71 -4.43
CA TYR A 287 -27.54 12.62 -5.43
C TYR A 287 -27.62 11.27 -6.14
N GLY A 288 -26.74 10.31 -5.84
CA GLY A 288 -26.87 8.91 -6.26
C GLY A 288 -25.63 8.07 -6.04
N ASP A 289 -25.79 6.75 -6.08
CA ASP A 289 -24.74 5.76 -5.82
C ASP A 289 -23.51 5.93 -6.73
N GLU A 290 -23.71 6.29 -8.01
CA GLU A 290 -22.59 6.58 -8.92
C GLU A 290 -21.80 7.82 -8.47
N ASP A 291 -22.49 8.86 -8.00
CA ASP A 291 -21.86 10.10 -7.56
C ASP A 291 -21.11 9.90 -6.23
N GLU A 292 -21.65 9.09 -5.32
CA GLU A 292 -20.97 8.64 -4.09
C GLU A 292 -19.70 7.85 -4.40
N MET A 293 -19.79 6.85 -5.29
CA MET A 293 -18.63 6.07 -5.75
C MET A 293 -17.55 6.95 -6.39
N ILE A 294 -17.95 7.97 -7.17
CA ILE A 294 -17.03 8.94 -7.76
C ILE A 294 -16.35 9.80 -6.68
N CYS A 295 -17.10 10.28 -5.68
CA CYS A 295 -16.54 11.04 -4.56
C CYS A 295 -15.50 10.22 -3.80
N GLN A 296 -15.87 9.00 -3.40
CA GLN A 296 -14.97 8.10 -2.68
C GLN A 296 -13.71 7.82 -3.51
N PHE A 297 -13.85 7.47 -4.79
CA PHE A 297 -12.70 7.22 -5.65
C PHE A 297 -11.75 8.43 -5.74
N VAL A 298 -12.29 9.64 -5.91
CA VAL A 298 -11.46 10.85 -5.98
C VAL A 298 -10.77 11.11 -4.64
N GLU A 299 -11.47 10.96 -3.51
CA GLU A 299 -10.88 11.09 -2.18
C GLU A 299 -9.77 10.06 -1.95
N ASP A 300 -9.98 8.81 -2.37
CA ASP A 300 -8.98 7.75 -2.31
C ASP A 300 -7.72 8.12 -3.11
N LEU A 301 -7.84 8.71 -4.30
CA LEU A 301 -6.65 9.15 -5.06
C LEU A 301 -5.75 10.11 -4.25
N TYR A 302 -6.34 10.93 -3.36
CA TYR A 302 -5.60 11.85 -2.51
C TYR A 302 -5.30 11.30 -1.11
N LYS A 303 -6.03 10.27 -0.63
CA LYS A 303 -5.75 9.59 0.65
C LYS A 303 -4.63 8.55 0.51
N TYR A 304 -4.53 7.91 -0.64
CA TYR A 304 -3.45 6.98 -0.95
C TYR A 304 -2.18 7.71 -1.36
N GLU A 305 -1.07 7.29 -0.79
CA GLU A 305 0.26 7.72 -1.18
C GLU A 305 1.06 6.55 -1.73
N TYR A 306 1.97 6.86 -2.64
CA TYR A 306 3.01 5.93 -3.08
C TYR A 306 4.35 6.31 -2.48
N LEU A 307 5.22 5.31 -2.36
CA LEU A 307 6.64 5.47 -2.07
C LEU A 307 7.44 4.62 -3.06
N VAL A 308 8.22 5.30 -3.89
CA VAL A 308 9.18 4.69 -4.81
C VAL A 308 10.57 4.80 -4.20
N LEU A 309 11.23 3.65 -4.03
CA LEU A 309 12.59 3.58 -3.52
C LEU A 309 13.54 3.12 -4.61
N THR A 310 14.68 3.79 -4.69
CA THR A 310 15.77 3.37 -5.59
C THR A 310 17.09 3.31 -4.83
N ARG A 311 17.81 2.21 -5.02
CA ARG A 311 19.15 2.01 -4.49
C ARG A 311 20.17 2.28 -5.60
N GLN A 312 21.13 3.13 -5.30
CA GLN A 312 22.27 3.41 -6.18
C GLN A 312 23.37 2.37 -5.98
#